data_AF-A0AAV4KNS0-F1
#
_entry.id   AF-A0AAV4KNS0-F1
#
_cell.length_a   1.000
_cell.length_b   1.000
_cell.length_c   1.000
_cell.angle_alpha   90.00
_cell.angle_beta   90.00
_cell.angle_gamma   90.00
#
_symmetry.space_group_name_H-M   'P 1'
#
loop_
_entity.id
_entity.type
_entity.pdbx_description
1 polymer ?
#
loop_
_entity_poly.entity_id
_entity_poly.type
_entity_poly.pdbx_seq_one_letter_code
_entity_poly.pdbx_strand_id
1 'polypeptide(L)'
;MTTPFELPANSPRLTDAERDRALVLLREGAAQGRLSHDTFLYRMERALQARRPDELDLLVADLRTEGTWTRRVVGAVERMSAFTAKLGRAWHAERLPKLLLPSPGPHPLRIGRDPVNGLRLSHETASRLHAELSLQGGMWVLRDLGSTNGTTVNGRRVTGAVVVRPGDVVGFGQMAFRLSRD
;
A
#
# COMPACT_ATOMS: atom_id res chain seq x y z
N MET A 1 52.69 1.27 29.57
CA MET A 1 51.43 0.56 29.81
C MET A 1 50.36 1.21 28.95
N THR A 2 50.10 0.67 27.77
CA THR A 2 49.09 1.17 26.83
C THR A 2 47.82 0.34 27.03
N THR A 3 46.78 0.94 27.61
CA THR A 3 45.46 0.33 27.69
C THR A 3 44.86 0.23 26.29
N PRO A 4 44.41 -0.95 25.81
CA PRO A 4 43.69 -1.05 24.55
C PRO A 4 42.34 -0.35 24.66
N PHE A 5 42.02 0.47 23.67
CA PHE A 5 40.73 1.12 23.52
C PHE A 5 39.70 0.04 23.13
N GLU A 6 38.99 -0.53 24.10
CA GLU A 6 37.83 -1.38 23.82
C GLU A 6 36.68 -0.49 23.32
N LEU A 7 36.40 -0.58 22.02
CA LEU A 7 35.14 -0.10 21.46
C LEU A 7 34.02 -1.00 22.00
N PRO A 8 32.97 -0.48 22.67
CA PRO A 8 31.85 -1.32 23.06
C PRO A 8 31.14 -1.82 21.79
N ALA A 9 31.33 -3.10 21.49
CA ALA A 9 30.75 -3.83 20.37
C ALA A 9 29.26 -4.15 20.60
N ASN A 10 28.46 -3.14 20.95
CA ASN A 10 27.01 -3.32 21.06
C ASN A 10 26.27 -2.05 20.65
N SER A 11 26.28 -1.75 19.35
CA SER A 11 25.26 -0.86 18.80
C SER A 11 23.92 -1.58 18.86
N PRO A 12 22.88 -1.02 19.51
CA PRO A 12 21.58 -1.68 19.63
C PRO A 12 21.04 -2.00 18.23
N ARG A 13 20.65 -3.26 18.01
CA ARG A 13 19.92 -3.65 16.80
C ARG A 13 18.59 -2.91 16.80
N LEU A 14 18.22 -2.37 15.64
CA LEU A 14 16.94 -1.68 15.48
C LEU A 14 15.78 -2.62 15.86
N THR A 15 14.96 -2.18 16.82
CA THR A 15 13.76 -2.90 17.22
C THR A 15 12.57 -2.52 16.34
N ASP A 16 11.62 -3.45 16.19
CA ASP A 16 10.39 -3.19 15.43
C ASP A 16 9.60 -2.01 16.03
N ALA A 17 9.63 -1.85 17.35
CA ALA A 17 8.98 -0.72 18.04
C ALA A 17 9.62 0.64 17.71
N GLU A 18 10.94 0.70 17.52
CA GLU A 18 11.64 1.93 17.10
C GLU A 18 11.32 2.29 15.66
N ARG A 19 11.27 1.28 14.79
CA ARG A 19 10.85 1.46 13.39
C ARG A 19 9.42 1.99 13.34
N ASP A 20 8.49 1.36 14.04
CA ASP A 20 7.09 1.79 14.06
C ASP A 20 6.91 3.24 14.53
N ARG A 21 7.64 3.65 15.58
CA ARG A 21 7.63 5.05 16.05
C ARG A 21 8.12 6.02 14.98
N ALA A 22 9.19 5.69 14.27
CA ALA A 22 9.70 6.54 13.19
C ALA A 22 8.69 6.66 12.03
N LEU A 23 8.04 5.56 11.66
CA LEU A 23 7.02 5.56 10.60
C LEU A 23 5.80 6.40 10.99
N VAL A 24 5.40 6.41 12.27
CA VAL A 24 4.32 7.27 12.78
C VAL A 24 4.69 8.75 12.63
N LEU A 25 5.89 9.15 13.06
CA LEU A 25 6.34 10.55 12.96
C LEU A 25 6.41 11.05 11.52
N LEU A 26 6.92 10.22 10.60
CA LEU A 26 6.95 10.56 9.17
C LEU A 26 5.54 10.77 8.62
N ARG A 27 4.58 9.92 9.00
CA ARG A 27 3.17 10.04 8.57
C ARG A 27 2.52 11.31 9.10
N GLU A 28 2.78 11.64 10.37
CA GLU A 28 2.27 12.87 10.99
C GLU A 28 2.86 14.11 10.31
N GLY A 29 4.17 14.14 10.07
CA GLY A 29 4.83 15.24 9.36
C GLY A 29 4.27 15.46 7.96
N ALA A 30 4.01 14.39 7.20
CA ALA A 30 3.38 14.48 5.89
C ALA A 30 1.92 14.95 5.95
N ALA A 31 1.13 14.45 6.91
CA ALA A 31 -0.26 14.87 7.10
C ALA A 31 -0.38 16.34 7.48
N GLN A 32 0.61 16.87 8.19
CA GLN A 32 0.71 18.27 8.59
C GLN A 32 1.31 19.18 7.50
N GLY A 33 1.72 18.63 6.35
CA GLY A 33 2.38 19.39 5.29
C GLY A 33 3.81 19.83 5.61
N ARG A 34 4.40 19.31 6.70
CA ARG A 34 5.79 19.57 7.11
C ARG A 34 6.80 18.80 6.26
N LEU A 35 6.35 17.69 5.67
CA LEU A 35 7.09 16.96 4.65
C LEU A 35 6.37 17.09 3.32
N SER A 36 7.12 17.42 2.26
CA SER A 36 6.63 17.22 0.91
C SER A 36 6.38 15.72 0.67
N HIS A 37 5.54 15.42 -0.32
CA HIS A 37 5.26 14.05 -0.75
C HIS A 37 6.58 13.28 -0.96
N ASP A 38 7.43 13.73 -1.88
CA ASP A 38 8.67 13.03 -2.23
C ASP A 38 9.63 12.85 -1.05
N THR A 39 9.72 13.84 -0.15
CA THR A 39 10.55 13.75 1.06
C THR A 39 10.02 12.73 2.06
N PHE A 40 8.70 12.70 2.28
CA PHE A 40 8.07 11.69 3.12
C PHE A 40 8.39 10.28 2.62
N LEU A 41 8.33 10.09 1.32
CA LEU A 41 8.49 8.78 0.70
C LEU A 41 9.93 8.28 0.74
N TYR A 42 10.86 9.17 0.41
CA TYR A 42 12.29 8.91 0.55
C TYR A 42 12.63 8.49 1.99
N ARG A 43 12.11 9.22 2.98
CA ARG A 43 12.36 8.93 4.40
C ARG A 43 11.66 7.66 4.88
N MET A 44 10.47 7.35 4.36
CA MET A 44 9.76 6.10 4.64
C MET A 44 10.55 4.88 4.15
N GLU A 45 11.02 4.90 2.90
CA GLU A 45 11.82 3.81 2.33
C GLU A 45 13.14 3.63 3.09
N ARG A 46 13.82 4.74 3.39
CA ARG A 46 15.03 4.75 4.21
C ARG A 46 14.77 4.17 5.60
N ALA A 47 13.62 4.44 6.22
CA ALA A 47 13.26 3.91 7.53
C ALA A 47 12.99 2.39 7.51
N LEU A 48 12.41 1.86 6.43
CA LEU A 48 12.20 0.41 6.26
C LEU A 48 13.52 -0.34 6.01
N GLN A 49 14.48 0.30 5.34
CA GLN A 49 15.79 -0.27 5.05
C GLN A 49 16.81 -0.07 6.18
N ALA A 50 16.51 0.80 7.14
CA ALA A 50 17.38 1.10 8.27
C ALA A 50 17.69 -0.16 9.08
N ARG A 51 18.96 -0.36 9.38
CA ARG A 51 19.45 -1.47 10.20
C ARG A 51 19.81 -1.03 11.61
N ARG A 52 19.95 0.28 11.81
CA ARG A 52 20.43 0.88 13.05
C ARG A 52 19.49 1.99 13.53
N PRO A 53 19.31 2.16 14.86
CA PRO A 53 18.52 3.26 15.42
C PRO A 53 19.00 4.64 14.97
N ASP A 54 20.32 4.84 14.87
CA ASP A 54 20.93 6.10 14.44
C ASP A 54 20.45 6.54 13.03
N GLU A 55 20.25 5.56 12.13
CA GLU A 55 19.75 5.81 10.78
C GLU A 55 18.29 6.27 10.80
N LEU A 56 17.47 5.74 11.72
CA LEU A 56 16.10 6.20 11.89
C LEU A 56 16.04 7.61 12.47
N ASP A 57 16.88 7.90 13.46
CA ASP A 57 16.87 9.20 14.13
C ASP A 57 17.22 10.32 13.15
N LEU A 58 18.14 10.10 12.21
CA LEU A 58 18.44 11.06 11.14
C LEU A 58 17.24 11.37 10.25
N LEU A 59 16.33 10.41 10.05
CA LEU A 59 15.16 10.58 9.18
C LEU A 59 14.04 11.38 9.84
N VAL A 60 14.02 11.44 11.18
CA VAL A 60 12.95 12.06 11.97
C VAL A 60 13.42 13.22 12.87
N ALA A 61 14.71 13.54 12.89
CA ALA A 61 15.29 14.54 13.80
C ALA A 61 14.60 15.92 13.73
N ASP A 62 14.28 16.37 12.53
CA ASP A 62 13.56 17.63 12.26
C ASP A 62 12.09 17.57 12.68
N LEU A 63 11.49 16.37 12.71
CA LEU A 63 10.11 16.17 13.16
C LEU A 63 9.99 16.11 14.68
N ARG A 64 11.06 15.74 15.39
CA ARG A 64 11.12 15.65 16.86
C ARG A 64 11.24 17.01 17.56
N THR A 65 11.84 18.01 16.93
CA THR A 65 12.41 19.19 17.61
C THR A 65 11.46 20.39 17.79
N GLU A 66 10.24 20.36 17.25
CA GLU A 66 9.24 21.42 17.50
C GLU A 66 8.18 20.94 18.50
N GLY A 67 8.55 20.95 19.78
CA GLY A 67 7.65 20.64 20.88
C GLY A 67 6.75 21.83 21.22
N THR A 68 5.43 21.61 21.18
CA THR A 68 4.45 21.86 22.29
C THR A 68 3.04 21.76 21.71
N TRP A 69 2.44 20.57 21.73
CA TRP A 69 1.00 20.52 22.00
C TRP A 69 0.62 19.21 22.68
N THR A 70 0.64 19.28 24.00
CA THR A 70 0.03 18.30 24.89
C THR A 70 -1.50 18.34 24.73
N ARG A 71 -2.10 17.15 24.70
CA ARG A 71 -3.47 16.88 25.14
C ARG A 71 -4.60 17.48 24.30
N ARG A 72 -4.76 17.06 23.03
CA ARG A 72 -6.10 17.03 22.37
C ARG A 72 -6.18 16.29 21.04
N VAL A 73 -5.80 15.01 20.96
CA VAL A 73 -6.26 14.16 19.83
C VAL A 73 -6.47 12.69 20.24
N VAL A 74 -7.49 12.42 21.06
CA VAL A 74 -8.07 11.06 21.18
C VAL A 74 -9.17 10.84 20.11
N GLY A 75 -9.45 11.83 19.26
CA GLY A 75 -10.58 11.80 18.31
C GLY A 75 -10.25 11.86 16.81
N ALA A 76 -8.99 11.66 16.37
CA ALA A 76 -8.64 11.74 14.94
C ALA A 76 -8.09 10.45 14.31
N VAL A 77 -8.18 9.32 15.00
CA VAL A 77 -7.73 8.03 14.44
C VAL A 77 -8.68 7.55 13.32
N GLU A 78 -9.97 7.87 13.41
CA GLU A 78 -10.96 7.45 12.39
C GLU A 78 -10.83 8.20 11.06
N ARG A 79 -10.43 9.49 11.07
CA ARG A 79 -10.23 10.27 9.84
C ARG A 79 -8.96 9.90 9.08
N MET A 80 -7.99 9.26 9.74
CA MET A 80 -6.68 8.95 9.16
C MET A 80 -6.64 7.63 8.37
N SER A 81 -7.57 6.70 8.62
CA SER A 81 -7.61 5.42 7.86
C SER A 81 -7.90 5.62 6.37
N ALA A 82 -8.66 6.66 6.03
CA ALA A 82 -8.89 7.05 4.63
C ALA A 82 -7.66 7.72 3.97
N PHE A 83 -6.83 8.44 4.74
CA PHE A 83 -5.68 9.17 4.23
C PHE A 83 -4.46 8.25 4.00
N THR A 84 -4.18 7.29 4.89
CA THR A 84 -3.10 6.30 4.71
C THR A 84 -3.38 5.33 3.57
N ALA A 85 -4.63 4.88 3.41
CA ALA A 85 -5.04 4.07 2.27
C ALA A 85 -4.97 4.86 0.95
N LYS A 86 -5.20 6.18 0.94
CA LYS A 86 -5.17 7.00 -0.27
C LYS A 86 -3.74 7.36 -0.70
N LEU A 87 -2.83 7.61 0.25
CA LEU A 87 -1.44 7.97 -0.02
C LEU A 87 -0.58 6.77 -0.48
N GLY A 88 -0.83 5.56 0.04
CA GLY A 88 -0.16 4.33 -0.44
C GLY A 88 -0.66 3.86 -1.82
N ARG A 89 -1.95 4.06 -2.13
CA ARG A 89 -2.56 3.62 -3.40
C ARG A 89 -2.13 4.47 -4.61
N ALA A 90 -1.90 5.77 -4.40
CA ALA A 90 -1.38 6.65 -5.45
C ALA A 90 0.08 6.29 -5.82
N TRP A 91 0.91 5.91 -4.84
CA TRP A 91 2.31 5.58 -5.09
C TRP A 91 2.58 4.21 -5.69
N HIS A 92 1.75 3.20 -5.38
CA HIS A 92 1.90 1.89 -6.00
C HIS A 92 1.44 1.86 -7.46
N ALA A 93 0.51 2.74 -7.86
CA ALA A 93 -0.14 2.70 -9.18
C ALA A 93 0.86 2.62 -10.34
N GLU A 94 1.99 3.35 -10.27
CA GLU A 94 3.02 3.37 -11.32
C GLU A 94 3.88 2.09 -11.40
N ARG A 95 3.95 1.30 -10.34
CA ARG A 95 4.68 0.01 -10.29
C ARG A 95 3.75 -1.20 -10.20
N LEU A 96 2.44 -1.02 -10.39
CA LEU A 96 1.53 -2.16 -10.34
C LEU A 96 1.78 -3.10 -11.52
N PRO A 97 1.71 -4.42 -11.28
CA PRO A 97 1.67 -5.38 -12.38
C PRO A 97 0.50 -5.03 -13.31
N LYS A 98 0.78 -5.05 -14.61
CA LYS A 98 -0.26 -4.83 -15.63
C LYS A 98 -1.13 -6.08 -15.69
N LEU A 99 -2.44 -5.87 -15.65
CA LEU A 99 -3.43 -6.88 -15.99
C LEU A 99 -3.89 -6.59 -17.41
N LEU A 100 -3.47 -7.45 -18.33
CA LEU A 100 -3.86 -7.34 -19.73
C LEU A 100 -5.34 -7.72 -19.88
N LEU A 101 -6.10 -6.80 -20.46
CA LEU A 101 -7.47 -7.10 -20.83
C LEU A 101 -7.45 -8.19 -21.91
N PRO A 102 -8.17 -9.31 -21.72
CA PRO A 102 -8.16 -10.40 -22.68
C PRO A 102 -8.79 -9.96 -23.99
N SER A 103 -8.51 -10.68 -25.08
CA SER A 103 -9.24 -10.46 -26.33
C SER A 103 -10.75 -10.64 -26.11
N PRO A 104 -11.60 -9.80 -26.75
CA PRO A 104 -13.04 -9.95 -26.72
C PRO A 104 -13.46 -11.40 -26.98
N GLY A 105 -14.23 -11.98 -26.06
CA GLY A 105 -14.69 -13.36 -26.16
C GLY A 105 -16.04 -13.57 -25.46
N PRO A 106 -16.74 -14.68 -25.77
CA PRO A 106 -18.07 -14.95 -25.23
C PRO A 106 -18.05 -15.35 -23.74
N HIS A 107 -16.89 -15.72 -23.20
CA HIS A 107 -16.76 -16.18 -21.82
C HIS A 107 -16.07 -15.13 -20.94
N PRO A 108 -16.54 -14.93 -19.69
CA PRO A 108 -15.89 -14.03 -18.77
C PRO A 108 -14.52 -14.57 -18.34
N LEU A 109 -13.54 -13.68 -18.21
CA LEU A 109 -12.27 -13.98 -17.55
C LEU A 109 -12.50 -14.08 -16.05
N ARG A 110 -12.37 -15.29 -15.51
CA ARG A 110 -12.44 -15.53 -14.06
C ARG A 110 -11.12 -15.20 -13.40
N ILE A 111 -11.21 -14.56 -12.23
CA ILE A 111 -10.09 -14.08 -11.44
C ILE A 111 -10.22 -14.65 -10.03
N GLY A 112 -9.14 -15.25 -9.53
CA GLY A 112 -9.13 -15.80 -8.17
C GLY A 112 -7.89 -16.61 -7.86
N ARG A 113 -7.78 -17.06 -6.62
CA ARG A 113 -6.60 -17.82 -6.15
C ARG A 113 -6.54 -19.26 -6.68
N ASP A 114 -7.69 -19.81 -7.04
CA ASP A 114 -7.78 -21.17 -7.56
C ASP A 114 -7.07 -21.27 -8.94
N PRO A 115 -6.25 -22.30 -9.19
CA PRO A 115 -5.60 -22.49 -10.48
C PRO A 115 -6.56 -22.64 -11.67
N VAL A 116 -7.84 -22.95 -11.47
CA VAL A 116 -8.82 -23.05 -12.57
C VAL A 116 -9.22 -21.69 -13.16
N ASN A 117 -8.88 -20.57 -12.51
CA ASN A 117 -9.21 -19.24 -13.01
C ASN A 117 -8.24 -18.79 -14.11
N GLY A 118 -8.76 -18.10 -15.12
CA GLY A 118 -7.93 -17.56 -16.21
C GLY A 118 -6.91 -16.54 -15.74
N LEU A 119 -7.20 -15.80 -14.66
CA LEU A 119 -6.20 -15.04 -13.91
C LEU A 119 -6.05 -15.59 -12.50
N ARG A 120 -4.91 -16.24 -12.26
CA ARG A 120 -4.56 -16.78 -10.96
C ARG A 120 -3.93 -15.71 -10.06
N LEU A 121 -4.51 -15.51 -8.89
CA LEU A 121 -3.98 -14.64 -7.84
C LEU A 121 -3.15 -15.47 -6.85
N SER A 122 -1.94 -15.00 -6.50
CA SER A 122 -1.02 -15.75 -5.62
C SER A 122 -1.25 -15.49 -4.13
N HIS A 123 -1.98 -14.42 -3.77
CA HIS A 123 -2.10 -13.97 -2.39
C HIS A 123 -3.27 -14.61 -1.63
N GLU A 124 -3.08 -14.94 -0.35
CA GLU A 124 -4.09 -15.61 0.48
C GLU A 124 -5.38 -14.81 0.68
N THR A 125 -5.27 -13.47 0.65
CA THR A 125 -6.42 -12.56 0.78
C THR A 125 -7.35 -12.61 -0.44
N ALA A 126 -6.92 -13.24 -1.54
CA ALA A 126 -7.79 -13.50 -2.66
C ALA A 126 -8.60 -14.78 -2.42
N SER A 127 -9.93 -14.67 -2.53
CA SER A 127 -10.84 -15.81 -2.61
C SER A 127 -10.51 -16.74 -3.79
N ARG A 128 -10.87 -18.02 -3.66
CA ARG A 128 -10.67 -19.04 -4.70
C ARG A 128 -11.30 -18.62 -6.03
N LEU A 129 -12.55 -18.17 -5.96
CA LEU A 129 -13.26 -17.45 -7.02
C LEU A 129 -13.55 -16.05 -6.47
N HIS A 130 -12.94 -15.02 -7.05
CA HIS A 130 -12.94 -13.67 -6.46
C HIS A 130 -13.80 -12.71 -7.27
N ALA A 131 -13.52 -12.61 -8.56
CA ALA A 131 -14.16 -11.69 -9.46
C ALA A 131 -14.19 -12.26 -10.88
N GLU A 132 -14.99 -11.64 -11.73
CA GLU A 132 -15.00 -11.91 -13.16
C GLU A 132 -14.97 -10.61 -13.96
N LEU A 133 -14.31 -10.68 -15.11
CA LEU A 133 -14.24 -9.60 -16.07
C LEU A 133 -14.88 -10.07 -17.38
N SER A 134 -15.92 -9.37 -17.82
CA SER A 134 -16.69 -9.71 -19.02
C SER A 134 -16.77 -8.52 -19.96
N LEU A 135 -16.92 -8.78 -21.26
CA LEU A 135 -17.18 -7.74 -22.24
C LEU A 135 -18.68 -7.68 -22.53
N GLN A 136 -19.31 -6.55 -22.23
CA GLN A 136 -20.75 -6.32 -22.44
C GLN A 136 -20.95 -5.03 -23.21
N GLY A 137 -21.60 -5.09 -24.37
CA GLY A 137 -21.84 -3.91 -25.20
C GLY A 137 -20.56 -3.15 -25.58
N GLY A 138 -19.44 -3.85 -25.76
CA GLY A 138 -18.13 -3.26 -26.06
C GLY A 138 -17.41 -2.63 -24.86
N MET A 139 -17.98 -2.72 -23.65
CA MET A 139 -17.39 -2.23 -22.42
C MET A 139 -16.93 -3.38 -21.52
N TRP A 140 -15.77 -3.22 -20.89
CA TRP A 140 -15.31 -4.17 -19.88
C TRP A 140 -16.07 -3.94 -18.58
N VAL A 141 -16.62 -5.02 -18.04
CA VAL A 141 -17.42 -5.02 -16.82
C VAL A 141 -16.77 -5.96 -15.82
N LEU A 142 -16.35 -5.40 -14.69
CA LEU A 142 -15.81 -6.12 -13.54
C LEU A 142 -16.92 -6.37 -12.53
N ARG A 143 -17.03 -7.61 -12.06
CA ARG A 143 -18.00 -8.02 -11.05
C ARG A 143 -17.31 -8.81 -9.95
N ASP A 144 -17.61 -8.45 -8.71
CA ASP A 144 -17.21 -9.24 -7.53
C ASP A 144 -18.14 -10.45 -7.35
N LEU A 145 -17.57 -11.62 -7.05
CA LEU A 145 -18.31 -12.88 -6.92
C LEU A 145 -18.54 -13.28 -5.45
N GLY A 146 -18.68 -12.30 -4.55
CA GLY A 146 -18.84 -12.54 -3.12
C GLY A 146 -17.49 -12.80 -2.43
N SER A 147 -16.45 -12.08 -2.84
CA SER A 147 -15.12 -12.26 -2.28
C SER A 147 -15.06 -11.81 -0.82
N THR A 148 -14.21 -12.46 -0.02
CA THR A 148 -14.11 -12.20 1.42
C THR A 148 -13.60 -10.79 1.71
N ASN A 149 -12.54 -10.38 1.01
CA ASN A 149 -11.91 -9.07 1.22
C ASN A 149 -12.44 -7.99 0.26
N GLY A 150 -13.22 -8.38 -0.75
CA GLY A 150 -13.80 -7.48 -1.73
C GLY A 150 -12.89 -7.13 -2.90
N THR A 151 -13.55 -6.71 -3.97
CA THR A 151 -12.93 -6.08 -5.13
C THR A 151 -13.00 -4.55 -5.04
N THR A 152 -11.97 -3.86 -5.51
CA THR A 152 -11.95 -2.39 -5.61
C THR A 152 -11.58 -1.91 -7.01
N VAL A 153 -12.08 -0.74 -7.42
CA VAL A 153 -11.71 -0.02 -8.63
C VAL A 153 -11.35 1.41 -8.22
N ASN A 154 -10.14 1.86 -8.56
CA ASN A 154 -9.60 3.19 -8.21
C ASN A 154 -9.78 3.52 -6.72
N GLY A 155 -9.58 2.52 -5.86
CA GLY A 155 -9.71 2.63 -4.40
C GLY A 155 -11.15 2.62 -3.85
N ARG A 156 -12.16 2.53 -4.71
CA ARG A 156 -13.58 2.40 -4.32
C ARG A 156 -14.02 0.94 -4.40
N ARG A 157 -14.77 0.46 -3.41
CA ARG A 157 -15.26 -0.92 -3.38
C ARG A 157 -16.30 -1.12 -4.49
N VAL A 158 -16.22 -2.26 -5.17
CA VAL A 158 -17.19 -2.67 -6.20
C VAL A 158 -18.45 -3.18 -5.51
N THR A 159 -19.60 -2.67 -5.93
CA THR A 159 -20.93 -3.16 -5.54
C THR A 159 -21.64 -3.62 -6.80
N GLY A 160 -21.84 -4.93 -6.95
CA GLY A 160 -22.41 -5.50 -8.17
C GLY A 160 -21.42 -5.50 -9.33
N ALA A 161 -21.81 -4.92 -10.46
CA ALA A 161 -21.03 -4.87 -11.69
C ALA A 161 -20.63 -3.41 -12.00
N VAL A 162 -19.37 -3.19 -12.35
CA VAL A 162 -18.81 -1.86 -12.62
C VAL A 162 -18.06 -1.87 -13.94
N VAL A 163 -18.27 -0.84 -14.75
CA VAL A 163 -17.51 -0.64 -16.00
C VAL A 163 -16.08 -0.22 -15.66
N VAL A 164 -15.10 -0.88 -16.28
CA VAL A 164 -13.67 -0.60 -16.11
C VAL A 164 -13.01 -0.32 -17.47
N ARG A 165 -11.90 0.41 -17.44
CA ARG A 165 -11.17 0.86 -18.63
C ARG A 165 -9.66 0.63 -18.47
N PRO A 166 -8.91 0.55 -19.57
CA PRO A 166 -7.46 0.61 -19.52
C PRO A 166 -7.00 1.86 -18.73
N GLY A 167 -6.00 1.69 -17.87
CA GLY A 167 -5.52 2.71 -16.94
C GLY A 167 -6.13 2.62 -15.54
N ASP A 168 -7.31 2.02 -15.39
CA ASP A 168 -7.93 1.84 -14.07
C ASP A 168 -7.10 0.91 -13.19
N VAL A 169 -7.08 1.20 -11.89
CA VAL A 169 -6.46 0.35 -10.88
C VAL A 169 -7.53 -0.53 -10.26
N VAL A 170 -7.41 -1.84 -10.44
CA VAL A 170 -8.30 -2.84 -9.84
C VAL A 170 -7.59 -3.54 -8.69
N GLY A 171 -8.30 -3.78 -7.60
CA GLY A 171 -7.78 -4.46 -6.42
C GLY A 171 -8.60 -5.69 -6.06
N PHE A 172 -7.92 -6.77 -5.68
CA PHE A 172 -8.49 -8.04 -5.27
C PHE A 172 -7.88 -8.43 -3.91
N GLY A 173 -8.60 -8.15 -2.82
CA GLY A 173 -8.01 -8.19 -1.47
C GLY A 173 -6.84 -7.20 -1.35
N GLN A 174 -5.65 -7.70 -0.97
CA GLN A 174 -4.43 -6.88 -0.85
C GLN A 174 -3.63 -6.75 -2.17
N MET A 175 -4.04 -7.43 -3.25
CA MET A 175 -3.38 -7.30 -4.55
C MET A 175 -4.00 -6.16 -5.35
N ALA A 176 -3.18 -5.41 -6.09
CA ALA A 176 -3.64 -4.37 -7.01
C ALA A 176 -2.95 -4.50 -8.37
N PHE A 177 -3.69 -4.17 -9.43
CA PHE A 177 -3.25 -4.25 -10.81
C PHE A 177 -3.70 -3.01 -11.57
N ARG A 178 -2.88 -2.59 -12.55
CA ARG A 178 -3.30 -1.57 -13.52
C ARG A 178 -3.81 -2.28 -14.77
N LEU A 179 -5.03 -1.96 -15.20
CA LEU A 179 -5.57 -2.48 -16.46
C LEU A 179 -4.80 -1.90 -17.64
N SER A 180 -4.41 -2.75 -18.58
CA SER A 180 -3.75 -2.35 -19.83
C SER A 180 -4.40 -3.06 -21.00
N ARG A 181 -4.41 -2.40 -22.16
CA ARG A 181 -4.51 -3.12 -23.43
C ARG A 181 -3.13 -3.63 -23.81
N ASP A 182 -3.10 -4.76 -24.49
CA ASP A 182 -1.93 -5.21 -25.25
C ASP A 182 -1.67 -4.26 -26.42
#